data_AF-A0A662DR74-F1
#
_entry.id   AF-A0A662DR74-F1
#
_cell.length_a   1.000
_cell.length_b   1.000
_cell.length_c   1.000
_cell.angle_alpha   90.00
_cell.angle_beta   90.00
_cell.angle_gamma   90.00
#
_symmetry.space_group_name_H-M   'P 1'
#
loop_
_entity.id
_entity.type
_entity.pdbx_description
1 polymer ?
#
loop_
_entity_poly.entity_id
_entity_poly.type
_entity_poly.pdbx_seq_one_letter_code
_entity_poly.pdbx_strand_id
1 'polypeptide(L)'
;MRISGDLLKEKCAIQFGETSTISLVIDEAPPGWTATFSDSVGTPHTAPLAFGLTEQESTTFTVNVTPASPGFMRYHLVVTSGNLAKDLEIPFVYNTDDVDALLVDDDGGNDYEGYFITALADAGLTSGYWNLSFSKLNDDVAASIRTLIWNVGLGYPTLDATDRTFVEQHLDNGYDLFITGQDIGWDLVSGQSDNTDVAFYEGYLHADYIRDDVNKYDVDGVADDPVSDGLNLHIQGGDGANNQEYPSQIAPKDSDAVEIFSYNGTAWGAGIRSVDSVSGAKIVYLAFGYEAIDNADDRADLMKSAIYWLKDILFKNGFESGDTSGWSNETP
;
A
#
# COMPACT_ATOMS: atom_id res chain seq x y z
N MET A 1 18.14 7.22 -1.92
CA MET A 1 17.92 6.03 -1.07
C MET A 1 18.42 4.79 -1.81
N ARG A 2 19.33 3.99 -1.21
CA ARG A 2 19.73 2.69 -1.77
C ARG A 2 18.77 1.65 -1.19
N ILE A 3 17.72 1.30 -1.91
CA ILE A 3 16.93 0.12 -1.55
C ILE A 3 17.71 -1.07 -2.10
N SER A 4 18.64 -1.60 -1.30
CA SER A 4 19.26 -2.89 -1.58
C SER A 4 18.24 -3.95 -1.19
N GLY A 5 17.55 -4.52 -2.18
CA GLY A 5 16.80 -5.75 -1.97
C GLY A 5 17.78 -6.86 -1.62
N ASP A 6 17.87 -7.21 -0.34
CA ASP A 6 18.57 -8.41 0.11
C ASP A 6 17.72 -9.64 -0.23
N LEU A 7 17.62 -9.96 -1.53
CA LEU A 7 17.15 -11.25 -2.03
C LEU A 7 18.34 -12.20 -2.18
N LEU A 8 19.08 -12.41 -1.09
CA LEU A 8 20.11 -13.45 -0.99
C LEU A 8 20.03 -14.13 0.37
N LYS A 9 19.00 -14.95 0.57
CA LYS A 9 19.06 -16.07 1.53
C LYS A 9 17.98 -17.14 1.38
N GLU A 10 17.48 -17.39 0.18
CA GLU A 10 16.86 -18.69 -0.08
C GLU A 10 17.81 -19.58 -0.88
N LYS A 11 18.03 -20.78 -0.34
CA LYS A 11 18.94 -21.82 -0.82
C LYS A 11 18.47 -22.41 -2.14
N CYS A 12 18.48 -21.63 -3.22
CA CYS A 12 18.47 -22.18 -4.56
C CYS A 12 19.93 -22.22 -5.03
N ALA A 13 20.53 -23.41 -5.09
CA ALA A 13 21.82 -23.60 -5.73
C ALA A 13 21.62 -23.45 -7.25
N ILE A 14 21.47 -22.21 -7.72
CA ILE A 14 21.32 -21.90 -9.13
C ILE A 14 22.67 -22.18 -9.79
N GLN A 15 22.72 -23.23 -10.59
CA GLN A 15 23.90 -23.60 -11.36
C GLN A 15 23.93 -22.77 -12.65
N PHE A 16 24.56 -21.60 -12.57
CA PHE A 16 24.84 -20.80 -13.75
C PHE A 16 25.80 -21.56 -14.69
N GLY A 17 25.65 -21.38 -16.01
CA GLY A 17 26.62 -21.94 -16.97
C GLY A 17 27.93 -21.17 -16.96
N GLU A 18 28.92 -21.65 -17.73
CA GLU A 18 30.21 -20.95 -17.90
C GLU A 18 30.05 -19.51 -18.42
N THR A 19 28.89 -19.18 -19.02
CA THR A 19 28.50 -17.81 -19.36
C THR A 19 26.99 -17.64 -19.22
N SER A 20 26.59 -16.67 -18.39
CA SER A 20 25.21 -16.19 -18.24
C SER A 20 25.11 -14.76 -18.77
N THR A 21 23.91 -14.29 -19.07
CA THR A 21 23.65 -12.90 -19.45
C THR A 21 22.68 -12.28 -18.46
N ILE A 22 22.96 -11.06 -18.01
CA ILE A 22 22.02 -10.26 -17.22
C ILE A 22 21.53 -9.07 -18.03
N SER A 23 20.24 -8.75 -17.90
CA SER A 23 19.62 -7.57 -18.52
C SER A 23 18.68 -6.89 -17.52
N LEU A 24 18.52 -5.58 -17.64
CA LEU A 24 17.51 -4.81 -16.92
C LEU A 24 16.29 -4.61 -17.83
N VAL A 25 15.11 -4.92 -17.32
CA VAL A 25 13.82 -4.67 -17.98
C VAL A 25 13.03 -3.70 -17.12
N ILE A 26 12.54 -2.61 -17.73
CA ILE A 26 11.65 -1.65 -17.07
C ILE A 26 10.23 -2.07 -17.40
N ASP A 27 9.47 -2.48 -16.38
CA ASP A 27 8.08 -2.92 -16.52
C ASP A 27 7.13 -1.72 -16.54
N GLU A 28 7.40 -0.76 -15.65
CA GLU A 28 6.60 0.45 -15.48
C GLU A 28 7.47 1.59 -14.98
N ALA A 29 7.35 2.77 -15.59
CA ALA A 29 8.06 3.97 -15.18
C ALA A 29 7.24 5.24 -15.48
N PRO A 30 7.19 6.21 -14.55
CA PRO A 30 6.62 7.50 -14.83
C PRO A 30 7.40 8.24 -15.93
N PRO A 31 6.78 9.19 -16.65
CA PRO A 31 7.45 9.95 -17.70
C PRO A 31 8.75 10.60 -17.22
N GLY A 32 9.83 10.40 -17.99
CA GLY A 32 11.14 11.01 -17.72
C GLY A 32 12.04 10.24 -16.74
N TRP A 33 11.51 9.23 -16.06
CA TRP A 33 12.33 8.35 -15.23
C TRP A 33 13.23 7.46 -16.09
N THR A 34 14.42 7.16 -15.57
CA THR A 34 15.38 6.27 -16.25
C THR A 34 16.03 5.32 -15.26
N ALA A 35 16.46 4.16 -15.76
CA ALA A 35 17.23 3.20 -14.98
C ALA A 35 18.38 2.62 -15.80
N THR A 36 19.49 2.35 -15.11
CA THR A 36 20.64 1.59 -15.63
C THR A 36 21.03 0.57 -14.57
N PHE A 37 21.87 -0.42 -14.91
CA PHE A 37 22.45 -1.29 -13.88
C PHE A 37 23.98 -1.25 -13.96
N SER A 38 24.64 -1.34 -12.82
CA SER A 38 26.10 -1.41 -12.72
C SER A 38 26.55 -2.80 -12.31
N ASP A 39 27.69 -3.25 -12.83
CA ASP A 39 28.38 -4.44 -12.35
C ASP A 39 29.09 -4.21 -11.00
N SER A 40 29.76 -5.24 -10.50
CA SER A 40 30.41 -5.24 -9.18
C SER A 40 31.57 -4.25 -9.04
N VAL A 41 32.08 -3.70 -10.15
CA VAL A 41 33.10 -2.64 -10.16
C VAL A 41 32.50 -1.25 -10.42
N GLY A 42 31.17 -1.16 -10.53
CA GLY A 42 30.43 0.10 -10.67
C GLY A 42 30.29 0.59 -12.11
N THR A 43 30.66 -0.20 -13.13
CA THR A 43 30.52 0.20 -14.53
C THR A 43 29.04 0.15 -14.93
N PRO A 44 28.43 1.25 -15.40
CA PRO A 44 27.03 1.25 -15.80
C PRO A 44 26.80 0.60 -17.17
N HIS A 45 25.69 -0.10 -17.29
CA HIS A 45 25.25 -0.83 -18.47
C HIS A 45 23.77 -0.53 -18.76
N THR A 46 23.45 -0.42 -20.05
CA THR A 46 22.07 -0.31 -20.58
C THR A 46 21.72 -1.45 -21.53
N ALA A 47 22.71 -2.25 -21.90
CA ALA A 47 22.58 -3.41 -22.76
C ALA A 47 22.84 -4.70 -21.94
N PRO A 48 22.40 -5.86 -22.44
CA PRO A 48 22.69 -7.15 -21.81
C PRO A 48 24.20 -7.33 -21.57
N LEU A 49 24.57 -7.79 -20.38
CA LEU A 49 25.95 -8.02 -19.96
C LEU A 49 26.20 -9.52 -19.74
N ALA A 50 27.21 -10.05 -20.41
CA ALA A 50 27.70 -11.41 -20.15
C ALA A 50 28.53 -11.43 -18.86
N PHE A 51 28.30 -12.44 -18.02
CA PHE A 51 29.06 -12.69 -16.80
C PHE A 51 29.21 -14.20 -16.56
N GLY A 52 30.21 -14.58 -15.77
CA GLY A 52 30.43 -15.98 -15.38
C GLY A 52 30.63 -16.07 -13.87
N LEU A 53 30.12 -17.13 -13.27
CA LEU A 53 30.30 -17.48 -11.86
C LEU A 53 30.72 -18.93 -11.79
N THR A 54 31.72 -19.24 -10.98
CA THR A 54 32.04 -20.63 -10.61
C THR A 54 31.22 -21.09 -9.40
N GLU A 55 31.35 -22.37 -9.03
CA GLU A 55 30.62 -22.92 -7.89
C GLU A 55 30.95 -22.14 -6.60
N GLN A 56 29.92 -21.71 -5.87
CA GLN A 56 30.00 -20.89 -4.64
C GLN A 56 30.47 -19.44 -4.83
N GLU A 57 30.73 -18.98 -6.06
CA GLU A 57 30.95 -17.55 -6.32
C GLU A 57 29.63 -16.77 -6.35
N SER A 58 29.73 -15.49 -6.02
CA SER A 58 28.64 -14.53 -6.14
C SER A 58 29.17 -13.24 -6.76
N THR A 59 28.27 -12.51 -7.42
CA THR A 59 28.53 -11.15 -7.90
C THR A 59 27.37 -10.26 -7.51
N THR A 60 27.58 -8.95 -7.56
CA THR A 60 26.57 -7.95 -7.25
C THR A 60 26.30 -7.12 -8.49
N PHE A 61 25.02 -6.88 -8.74
CA PHE A 61 24.54 -5.89 -9.69
C PHE A 61 23.76 -4.83 -8.91
N THR A 62 23.96 -3.57 -9.27
CA THR A 62 23.25 -2.44 -8.64
C THR A 62 22.40 -1.75 -9.68
N VAL A 63 21.09 -1.64 -9.47
CA VAL A 63 20.24 -0.81 -10.34
C VAL A 63 20.30 0.64 -9.86
N ASN A 64 20.58 1.55 -10.78
CA ASN A 64 20.60 2.99 -10.55
C ASN A 64 19.38 3.60 -11.23
N VAL A 65 18.39 3.98 -10.43
CA VAL A 65 17.18 4.68 -10.88
C VAL A 65 17.39 6.19 -10.72
N THR A 66 17.04 6.95 -11.75
CA THR A 66 16.99 8.42 -11.72
C THR A 66 15.54 8.85 -11.86
N PRO A 67 14.86 9.18 -10.73
CA PRO A 67 13.48 9.67 -10.76
C PRO A 67 13.42 11.09 -11.32
N ALA A 68 12.30 11.41 -11.99
CA ALA A 68 12.01 12.74 -12.53
C ALA A 68 10.82 13.44 -11.85
N SER A 69 10.11 12.71 -10.98
CA SER A 69 8.92 13.13 -10.23
C SER A 69 8.76 12.21 -9.02
N PRO A 70 7.88 12.52 -8.05
CA PRO A 70 7.45 11.53 -7.06
C PRO A 70 6.74 10.36 -7.73
N GLY A 71 6.88 9.16 -7.15
CA GLY A 71 6.17 7.96 -7.60
C GLY A 71 6.98 6.69 -7.39
N PHE A 72 6.68 5.67 -8.18
CA PHE A 72 7.41 4.40 -8.18
C PHE A 72 7.77 3.94 -9.60
N MET A 73 8.76 3.05 -9.70
CA MET A 73 9.13 2.34 -10.92
C MET A 73 9.21 0.83 -10.62
N ARG A 74 8.58 0.02 -11.46
CA ARG A 74 8.73 -1.44 -11.45
C ARG A 74 9.72 -1.87 -12.52
N TYR A 75 10.66 -2.71 -12.14
CA TYR A 75 11.66 -3.25 -13.04
C TYR A 75 12.12 -4.60 -12.53
N HIS A 76 12.68 -5.42 -13.41
CA HIS A 76 13.30 -6.67 -13.01
C HIS A 76 14.64 -6.88 -13.71
N LEU A 77 15.51 -7.63 -13.04
CA LEU A 77 16.72 -8.16 -13.65
C LEU A 77 16.39 -9.54 -14.22
N VAL A 78 16.69 -9.74 -15.50
CA VAL A 78 16.57 -11.05 -16.16
C VAL A 78 17.95 -11.66 -16.28
N VAL A 79 18.12 -12.87 -15.77
CA VAL A 79 19.31 -13.69 -15.97
C VAL A 79 18.98 -14.88 -16.86
N THR A 80 19.67 -14.96 -17.99
CA THR A 80 19.56 -16.07 -18.95
C THR A 80 20.86 -16.87 -18.96
N SER A 81 20.73 -18.19 -19.12
CA SER A 81 21.88 -19.11 -19.17
C SER A 81 21.45 -20.39 -19.88
N GLY A 82 22.37 -21.01 -20.63
CA GLY A 82 22.12 -22.29 -21.29
C GLY A 82 21.79 -23.44 -20.32
N ASN A 83 22.09 -23.28 -19.03
CA ASN A 83 21.77 -24.24 -17.96
C ASN A 83 20.45 -23.97 -17.24
N LEU A 84 19.80 -22.82 -17.49
CA LEU A 84 18.53 -22.50 -16.88
C LEU A 84 17.39 -23.04 -17.75
N ALA A 85 16.45 -23.77 -17.12
CA ALA A 85 15.24 -24.25 -17.79
C ALA A 85 14.24 -23.11 -18.07
N LYS A 86 14.28 -22.05 -17.26
CA LYS A 86 13.54 -20.80 -17.40
C LYS A 86 14.48 -19.66 -16.97
N ASP A 87 14.37 -18.52 -17.65
CA ASP A 87 15.05 -17.30 -17.25
C ASP A 87 14.72 -16.96 -15.78
N LEU A 88 15.73 -16.52 -15.04
CA LEU A 88 15.57 -16.04 -13.68
C LEU A 88 15.19 -14.57 -13.74
N GLU A 89 13.98 -14.25 -13.31
CA GLU A 89 13.47 -12.88 -13.20
C GLU A 89 13.50 -12.47 -11.73
N ILE A 90 14.14 -11.34 -11.44
CA ILE A 90 14.28 -10.80 -10.08
C ILE A 90 13.58 -9.44 -10.05
N PRO A 91 12.34 -9.36 -9.54
CA PRO A 91 11.56 -8.13 -9.54
C PRO A 91 12.04 -7.16 -8.44
N PHE A 92 11.92 -5.87 -8.74
CA PHE A 92 12.22 -4.78 -7.84
C PHE A 92 11.21 -3.66 -8.02
N VAL A 93 10.99 -2.90 -6.95
CA VAL A 93 10.27 -1.64 -6.98
C VAL A 93 11.16 -0.56 -6.39
N TYR A 94 11.29 0.56 -7.10
CA TYR A 94 11.87 1.78 -6.55
C TYR A 94 10.77 2.75 -6.22
N ASN A 95 10.74 3.24 -4.99
CA ASN A 95 9.85 4.30 -4.52
C ASN A 95 10.67 5.56 -4.24
N THR A 96 10.14 6.74 -4.60
CA THR A 96 10.67 8.00 -4.04
C THR A 96 10.17 8.18 -2.60
N ASP A 97 10.87 9.01 -1.82
CA ASP A 97 10.55 9.33 -0.42
C ASP A 97 9.58 10.51 -0.27
N ASP A 98 9.07 11.05 -1.38
CA ASP A 98 8.19 12.22 -1.45
C ASP A 98 6.81 11.90 -2.06
N VAL A 99 6.41 10.63 -2.03
CA VAL A 99 5.05 10.20 -2.43
C VAL A 99 3.99 10.60 -1.40
N ASP A 100 2.75 10.75 -1.85
CA ASP A 100 1.65 11.11 -0.96
C ASP A 100 1.27 9.96 -0.01
N ALA A 101 1.33 8.71 -0.48
CA ALA A 101 1.10 7.49 0.31
C ALA A 101 1.84 6.28 -0.30
N LEU A 102 2.17 5.26 0.51
CA LEU A 102 2.66 3.96 0.04
C LEU A 102 1.51 2.96 0.01
N LEU A 103 1.19 2.42 -1.17
CA LEU A 103 0.28 1.29 -1.28
C LEU A 103 1.03 -0.01 -0.94
N VAL A 104 0.60 -0.67 0.13
CA VAL A 104 1.04 -2.00 0.54
C VAL A 104 0.03 -3.00 0.04
N ASP A 105 0.50 -3.91 -0.82
CA ASP A 105 -0.26 -4.99 -1.43
C ASP A 105 -0.06 -6.27 -0.61
N ASP A 106 -1.11 -6.60 0.14
CA ASP A 106 -1.25 -7.74 1.05
C ASP A 106 -2.48 -8.58 0.67
N ASP A 107 -2.88 -8.57 -0.60
CA ASP A 107 -4.18 -9.10 -1.03
C ASP A 107 -4.20 -10.61 -1.33
N GLY A 108 -3.12 -11.31 -0.98
CA GLY A 108 -2.95 -12.74 -1.27
C GLY A 108 -2.53 -13.04 -2.71
N GLY A 109 -2.04 -12.04 -3.46
CA GLY A 109 -1.59 -12.18 -4.84
C GLY A 109 -2.71 -12.06 -5.86
N ASN A 110 -3.79 -11.37 -5.49
CA ASN A 110 -4.79 -10.88 -6.41
C ASN A 110 -4.27 -9.63 -7.14
N ASP A 111 -4.99 -9.18 -8.16
CA ASP A 111 -4.60 -8.02 -8.98
C ASP A 111 -5.48 -6.81 -8.59
N TYR A 112 -5.53 -6.43 -7.31
CA TYR A 112 -6.39 -5.34 -6.82
C TYR A 112 -5.69 -3.99 -6.68
N GLU A 113 -4.37 -3.94 -6.72
CA GLU A 113 -3.56 -2.72 -6.56
C GLU A 113 -3.90 -1.63 -7.60
N GLY A 114 -4.36 -2.05 -8.78
CA GLY A 114 -4.78 -1.14 -9.86
C GLY A 114 -5.93 -0.20 -9.47
N TYR A 115 -6.86 -0.65 -8.62
CA TYR A 115 -7.99 0.16 -8.16
C TYR A 115 -7.54 1.32 -7.27
N PHE A 116 -6.53 1.07 -6.43
CA PHE A 116 -5.96 2.07 -5.53
C PHE A 116 -5.07 3.06 -6.27
N ILE A 117 -4.18 2.56 -7.14
CA ILE A 117 -3.26 3.40 -7.93
C ILE A 117 -4.05 4.36 -8.83
N THR A 118 -5.10 3.87 -9.49
CA THR A 118 -5.96 4.70 -10.34
C THR A 118 -6.67 5.78 -9.52
N ALA A 119 -7.28 5.41 -8.39
CA ALA A 119 -7.99 6.36 -7.52
C ALA A 119 -7.05 7.44 -6.94
N LEU A 120 -5.83 7.08 -6.55
CA LEU A 120 -4.81 8.06 -6.12
C LEU A 120 -4.47 9.03 -7.24
N ALA A 121 -4.24 8.52 -8.46
CA ALA A 121 -3.93 9.35 -9.62
C ALA A 121 -5.09 10.31 -9.97
N ASP A 122 -6.33 9.83 -9.96
CA ASP A 122 -7.53 10.64 -10.22
C ASP A 122 -7.76 11.70 -9.13
N ALA A 123 -7.38 11.40 -7.88
CA ALA A 123 -7.34 12.36 -6.77
C ALA A 123 -6.17 13.36 -6.85
N GLY A 124 -5.26 13.21 -7.83
CA GLY A 124 -4.06 14.03 -7.97
C GLY A 124 -3.01 13.78 -6.88
N LEU A 125 -3.00 12.58 -6.32
CA LEU A 125 -2.08 12.11 -5.28
C LEU A 125 -1.01 11.19 -5.90
N THR A 126 0.21 11.27 -5.40
CA THR A 126 1.31 10.38 -5.83
C THR A 126 1.38 9.15 -4.95
N SER A 127 1.62 7.98 -5.55
CA SER A 127 1.72 6.72 -4.80
C SER A 127 3.13 6.14 -4.89
N GLY A 128 3.55 5.50 -3.81
CA GLY A 128 4.50 4.40 -3.86
C GLY A 128 3.76 3.06 -3.97
N TYR A 129 4.49 1.99 -4.24
CA TYR A 129 3.97 0.62 -4.26
C TYR A 129 4.94 -0.35 -3.56
N TRP A 130 4.38 -1.28 -2.81
CA TRP A 130 5.11 -2.37 -2.18
C TRP A 130 4.27 -3.65 -2.14
N ASN A 131 4.82 -4.75 -2.66
CA ASN A 131 4.13 -6.04 -2.69
C ASN A 131 4.75 -7.00 -1.68
N LEU A 132 3.94 -7.45 -0.70
CA LEU A 132 4.41 -8.33 0.37
C LEU A 132 4.71 -9.76 -0.10
N SER A 133 4.24 -10.18 -1.29
CA SER A 133 4.61 -11.46 -1.89
C SER A 133 6.09 -11.53 -2.30
N PHE A 134 6.75 -10.39 -2.51
CA PHE A 134 8.18 -10.32 -2.84
C PHE A 134 9.06 -10.17 -1.60
N SER A 135 8.66 -9.32 -0.66
CA SER A 135 9.40 -9.09 0.58
C SER A 135 8.52 -8.42 1.63
N LYS A 136 8.75 -8.76 2.89
CA LYS A 136 8.11 -8.06 4.00
C LYS A 136 8.55 -6.60 4.05
N LEU A 137 7.64 -5.72 4.43
CA LEU A 137 7.97 -4.32 4.68
C LEU A 137 8.99 -4.25 5.82
N ASN A 138 10.02 -3.42 5.67
CA ASN A 138 10.99 -3.16 6.73
C ASN A 138 11.10 -1.66 6.99
N ASP A 139 11.70 -1.33 8.14
CA ASP A 139 11.80 0.03 8.65
C ASP A 139 12.47 0.98 7.65
N ASP A 140 13.41 0.49 6.84
CA ASP A 140 14.12 1.34 5.87
C ASP A 140 13.15 1.90 4.82
N VAL A 141 12.16 1.13 4.38
CA VAL A 141 11.16 1.58 3.38
C VAL A 141 10.10 2.47 4.05
N ALA A 142 9.58 2.05 5.19
CA ALA A 142 8.47 2.74 5.83
C ALA A 142 8.86 4.02 6.59
N ALA A 143 10.09 4.11 7.13
CA ALA A 143 10.52 5.32 7.83
C ALA A 143 10.51 6.57 6.94
N SER A 144 10.52 6.40 5.62
CA SER A 144 10.45 7.50 4.65
C SER A 144 9.03 7.91 4.26
N ILE A 145 8.00 7.08 4.52
CA ILE A 145 6.63 7.33 4.06
C ILE A 145 5.67 7.21 5.24
N ARG A 146 5.04 8.34 5.60
CA ARG A 146 4.21 8.46 6.80
C ARG A 146 2.76 8.01 6.64
N THR A 147 2.31 7.74 5.42
CA THR A 147 0.92 7.33 5.17
C THR A 147 0.92 6.04 4.38
N LEU A 148 0.40 4.97 4.99
CA LEU A 148 0.25 3.68 4.35
C LEU A 148 -1.19 3.50 3.90
N ILE A 149 -1.36 2.88 2.73
CA ILE A 149 -2.62 2.28 2.31
C ILE A 149 -2.39 0.77 2.31
N TRP A 150 -3.00 0.06 3.24
CA TRP A 150 -2.86 -1.38 3.39
C TRP A 150 -4.04 -2.09 2.72
N ASN A 151 -3.80 -2.59 1.51
CA ASN A 151 -4.75 -3.38 0.75
C ASN A 151 -4.67 -4.85 1.20
N VAL A 152 -5.56 -5.26 2.11
CA VAL A 152 -5.71 -6.67 2.48
C VAL A 152 -6.55 -7.42 1.45
N GLY A 153 -7.44 -6.76 0.71
CA GLY A 153 -8.30 -7.40 -0.30
C GLY A 153 -8.96 -8.69 0.20
N LEU A 154 -8.55 -9.83 -0.40
CA LEU A 154 -8.92 -11.20 0.01
C LEU A 154 -7.75 -12.01 0.62
N GLY A 155 -6.68 -11.33 1.02
CA GLY A 155 -5.49 -11.93 1.60
C GLY A 155 -5.82 -12.72 2.87
N TYR A 156 -5.22 -13.90 3.01
CA TYR A 156 -5.43 -14.75 4.17
C TYR A 156 -4.15 -15.51 4.57
N PRO A 157 -3.76 -15.53 5.86
CA PRO A 157 -4.36 -14.77 6.97
C PRO A 157 -4.27 -13.25 6.73
N THR A 158 -5.24 -12.48 7.25
CA THR A 158 -5.20 -11.01 7.17
C THR A 158 -4.12 -10.50 8.13
N LEU A 159 -3.20 -9.65 7.67
CA LEU A 159 -2.07 -9.14 8.47
C LEU A 159 -1.43 -10.21 9.36
N ASP A 160 -0.43 -10.94 8.87
CA ASP A 160 0.23 -11.92 9.73
C ASP A 160 0.94 -11.26 10.93
N ALA A 161 1.46 -12.06 11.87
CA ALA A 161 2.09 -11.53 13.09
C ALA A 161 3.25 -10.55 12.81
N THR A 162 3.98 -10.72 11.70
CA THR A 162 5.04 -9.81 11.27
C THR A 162 4.45 -8.49 10.78
N ASP A 163 3.38 -8.58 9.98
CA ASP A 163 2.67 -7.42 9.44
C ASP A 163 2.06 -6.58 10.56
N ARG A 164 1.41 -7.22 11.55
CA ARG A 164 0.89 -6.53 12.74
C ARG A 164 2.00 -5.83 13.52
N THR A 165 3.10 -6.54 13.82
CA THR A 165 4.25 -5.94 14.52
C THR A 165 4.77 -4.70 13.80
N PHE A 166 4.80 -4.73 12.47
CA PHE A 166 5.21 -3.59 11.66
C PHE A 166 4.18 -2.43 11.76
N VAL A 167 2.88 -2.73 11.59
CA VAL A 167 1.80 -1.72 11.68
C VAL A 167 1.75 -1.07 13.06
N GLU A 168 1.92 -1.85 14.14
CA GLU A 168 2.01 -1.33 15.51
C GLU A 168 3.10 -0.28 15.63
N GLN A 169 4.32 -0.58 15.14
CA GLN A 169 5.44 0.36 15.19
C GLN A 169 5.20 1.60 14.32
N HIS A 170 4.57 1.44 13.17
CA HIS A 170 4.20 2.56 12.29
C HIS A 170 3.24 3.53 13.01
N LEU A 171 2.19 3.00 13.63
CA LEU A 171 1.19 3.78 14.38
C LEU A 171 1.78 4.37 15.67
N ASP A 172 2.65 3.64 16.37
CA ASP A 172 3.35 4.14 17.57
C ASP A 172 4.27 5.34 17.25
N ASN A 173 4.79 5.41 16.02
CA ASN A 173 5.56 6.54 15.52
C ASN A 173 4.69 7.76 15.13
N GLY A 174 3.37 7.67 15.29
CA GLY A 174 2.42 8.72 14.92
C GLY A 174 2.20 8.82 13.41
N TYR A 175 2.42 7.73 12.67
CA TYR A 175 2.20 7.67 11.23
C TYR A 175 0.83 7.09 10.91
N ASP A 176 0.31 7.41 9.74
CA ASP A 176 -1.07 7.22 9.36
C ASP A 176 -1.30 5.93 8.57
N LEU A 177 -2.52 5.38 8.67
CA LEU A 177 -2.93 4.14 8.02
C LEU A 177 -4.33 4.28 7.40
N PHE A 178 -4.46 3.95 6.13
CA PHE A 178 -5.73 3.56 5.51
C PHE A 178 -5.70 2.06 5.29
N ILE A 179 -6.54 1.29 5.98
CA ILE A 179 -6.61 -0.18 5.88
C ILE A 179 -7.99 -0.64 5.43
N THR A 180 -8.03 -1.65 4.56
CA THR A 180 -9.26 -2.15 3.94
C THR A 180 -9.08 -3.58 3.46
N GLY A 181 -10.18 -4.33 3.49
CA GLY A 181 -10.24 -5.70 3.00
C GLY A 181 -11.41 -6.45 3.62
N GLN A 182 -11.67 -7.63 3.08
CA GLN A 182 -12.65 -8.54 3.65
C GLN A 182 -12.08 -9.25 4.88
N ASP A 183 -12.95 -9.60 5.82
CA ASP A 183 -12.65 -10.51 6.93
C ASP A 183 -11.56 -10.08 7.92
N ILE A 184 -11.01 -8.86 7.86
CA ILE A 184 -9.98 -8.39 8.82
C ILE A 184 -10.46 -8.56 10.28
N GLY A 185 -11.66 -8.07 10.59
CA GLY A 185 -12.24 -8.24 11.92
C GLY A 185 -12.60 -9.69 12.26
N TRP A 186 -13.12 -10.45 11.29
CA TRP A 186 -13.43 -11.87 11.49
C TRP A 186 -12.17 -12.67 11.83
N ASP A 187 -11.09 -12.46 11.08
CA ASP A 187 -9.83 -13.18 11.21
C ASP A 187 -9.10 -12.82 12.51
N LEU A 188 -9.10 -11.55 12.88
CA LEU A 188 -8.41 -11.08 14.08
C LEU A 188 -9.22 -11.29 15.37
N VAL A 189 -10.56 -11.46 15.30
CA VAL A 189 -11.43 -11.45 16.51
C VAL A 189 -12.33 -12.68 16.69
N SER A 190 -12.86 -13.29 15.62
CA SER A 190 -14.03 -14.21 15.71
C SER A 190 -13.85 -15.47 16.57
N GLY A 191 -12.63 -15.79 17.00
CA GLY A 191 -12.29 -17.03 17.71
C GLY A 191 -12.42 -18.29 16.85
N GLN A 192 -12.81 -18.14 15.57
CA GLN A 192 -12.88 -19.20 14.56
C GLN A 192 -11.62 -19.24 13.69
N SER A 193 -10.83 -18.17 13.69
CA SER A 193 -9.53 -18.08 13.05
C SER A 193 -8.39 -18.50 13.98
N ASP A 194 -7.28 -18.97 13.40
CA ASP A 194 -6.01 -19.23 14.09
C ASP A 194 -5.08 -18.00 14.11
N ASN A 195 -5.47 -16.88 13.50
CA ASN A 195 -4.70 -15.63 13.40
C ASN A 195 -5.18 -14.54 14.39
N THR A 196 -5.98 -14.90 15.40
CA THR A 196 -6.61 -13.92 16.29
C THR A 196 -5.61 -13.02 17.02
N ASP A 197 -5.90 -11.72 17.03
CA ASP A 197 -5.18 -10.70 17.78
C ASP A 197 -6.12 -9.55 18.17
N VAL A 198 -7.00 -9.83 19.14
CA VAL A 198 -8.02 -8.87 19.60
C VAL A 198 -7.38 -7.61 20.17
N ALA A 199 -6.20 -7.72 20.80
CA ALA A 199 -5.51 -6.58 21.36
C ALA A 199 -5.02 -5.62 20.27
N PHE A 200 -4.46 -6.14 19.18
CA PHE A 200 -4.13 -5.33 18.01
C PHE A 200 -5.38 -4.68 17.41
N TYR A 201 -6.43 -5.46 17.14
CA TYR A 201 -7.64 -4.96 16.47
C TYR A 201 -8.34 -3.86 17.28
N GLU A 202 -8.52 -4.07 18.58
CA GLU A 202 -9.18 -3.11 19.45
C GLU A 202 -8.28 -1.93 19.83
N GLY A 203 -6.97 -2.17 20.02
CA GLY A 203 -6.04 -1.18 20.55
C GLY A 203 -5.36 -0.32 19.49
N TYR A 204 -5.11 -0.87 18.29
CA TYR A 204 -4.49 -0.12 17.20
C TYR A 204 -5.52 0.31 16.16
N LEU A 205 -6.43 -0.57 15.71
CA LEU A 205 -7.45 -0.14 14.74
C LEU A 205 -8.61 0.63 15.39
N HIS A 206 -8.70 0.66 16.72
CA HIS A 206 -9.80 1.26 17.48
C HIS A 206 -11.19 0.75 17.06
N ALA A 207 -11.26 -0.51 16.60
CA ALA A 207 -12.45 -1.13 16.08
C ALA A 207 -12.98 -2.24 17.01
N ASP A 208 -14.29 -2.37 17.09
CA ASP A 208 -14.99 -3.49 17.70
C ASP A 208 -15.65 -4.32 16.60
N TYR A 209 -15.30 -5.60 16.51
CA TYR A 209 -15.89 -6.52 15.53
C TYR A 209 -17.19 -7.06 16.10
N ILE A 210 -18.31 -6.76 15.43
CA ILE A 210 -19.64 -7.11 15.93
C ILE A 210 -20.09 -8.45 15.37
N ARG A 211 -20.02 -8.61 14.05
CA ARG A 211 -20.37 -9.85 13.35
C ARG A 211 -19.98 -9.82 11.89
N ASP A 212 -19.89 -11.02 11.37
CA ASP A 212 -19.83 -11.39 9.98
C ASP A 212 -20.91 -12.46 9.74
N ASP A 213 -21.61 -12.53 8.61
CA ASP A 213 -21.71 -11.61 7.47
C ASP A 213 -23.06 -10.87 7.56
N VAL A 214 -23.10 -9.56 7.24
CA VAL A 214 -24.35 -8.78 7.26
C VAL A 214 -25.17 -8.86 5.98
N ASN A 215 -24.61 -9.36 4.89
CA ASN A 215 -25.21 -9.52 3.57
C ASN A 215 -25.86 -8.22 3.06
N LYS A 216 -25.07 -7.14 3.08
CA LYS A 216 -25.44 -5.77 2.71
C LYS A 216 -24.30 -5.17 1.90
N TYR A 217 -24.63 -4.54 0.76
CA TYR A 217 -23.63 -4.02 -0.19
C TYR A 217 -23.82 -2.53 -0.53
N ASP A 218 -24.86 -1.89 0.01
CA ASP A 218 -25.04 -0.44 -0.09
C ASP A 218 -24.55 0.19 1.22
N VAL A 219 -23.64 1.16 1.14
CA VAL A 219 -22.95 1.77 2.28
C VAL A 219 -23.10 3.29 2.21
N ASP A 220 -23.72 3.87 3.23
CA ASP A 220 -23.98 5.31 3.34
C ASP A 220 -22.91 5.97 4.22
N GLY A 221 -22.35 7.07 3.73
CA GLY A 221 -21.45 7.93 4.50
C GLY A 221 -22.16 8.75 5.58
N VAL A 222 -21.41 9.20 6.58
CA VAL A 222 -21.94 9.97 7.71
C VAL A 222 -21.93 11.47 7.38
N ALA A 223 -23.07 12.14 7.56
CA ALA A 223 -23.18 13.57 7.33
C ALA A 223 -22.19 14.38 8.20
N ASP A 224 -21.59 15.42 7.61
CA ASP A 224 -20.59 16.30 8.22
C ASP A 224 -19.26 15.60 8.62
N ASP A 225 -19.06 14.33 8.28
CA ASP A 225 -17.81 13.62 8.51
C ASP A 225 -16.76 13.94 7.43
N PRO A 226 -15.51 14.30 7.78
CA PRO A 226 -14.51 14.76 6.81
C PRO A 226 -14.06 13.70 5.80
N VAL A 227 -14.32 12.41 6.05
CA VAL A 227 -13.93 11.31 5.15
C VAL A 227 -15.13 10.86 4.31
N SER A 228 -16.32 10.81 4.92
CA SER A 228 -17.47 10.10 4.33
C SER A 228 -18.66 10.98 3.94
N ASP A 229 -18.66 12.28 4.26
CA ASP A 229 -19.79 13.16 3.97
C ASP A 229 -20.16 13.15 2.47
N GLY A 230 -21.43 12.86 2.19
CA GLY A 230 -21.99 12.83 0.84
C GLY A 230 -21.71 11.56 0.03
N LEU A 231 -20.88 10.63 0.52
CA LEU A 231 -20.59 9.37 -0.17
C LEU A 231 -21.73 8.36 -0.01
N ASN A 232 -22.09 7.69 -1.10
CA ASN A 232 -22.98 6.53 -1.10
C ASN A 232 -22.34 5.48 -2.00
N LEU A 233 -21.83 4.41 -1.41
CA LEU A 233 -21.03 3.41 -2.10
C LEU A 233 -21.88 2.15 -2.34
N HIS A 234 -21.67 1.51 -3.47
CA HIS A 234 -22.09 0.12 -3.68
C HIS A 234 -20.85 -0.76 -3.81
N ILE A 235 -20.73 -1.80 -2.97
CA ILE A 235 -19.51 -2.62 -2.84
C ILE A 235 -19.63 -3.97 -3.55
N GLN A 236 -20.35 -4.00 -4.68
CA GLN A 236 -20.52 -5.21 -5.50
C GLN A 236 -20.78 -4.84 -6.97
N GLY A 237 -20.17 -5.56 -7.92
CA GLY A 237 -20.42 -5.38 -9.35
C GLY A 237 -19.75 -4.14 -9.96
N GLY A 238 -20.45 -3.52 -10.91
CA GLY A 238 -20.00 -2.32 -11.62
C GLY A 238 -18.64 -2.48 -12.31
N ASP A 239 -17.76 -1.49 -12.11
CA ASP A 239 -16.36 -1.55 -12.53
C ASP A 239 -15.39 -1.96 -11.41
N GLY A 240 -15.91 -2.31 -10.22
CA GLY A 240 -15.13 -2.83 -9.10
C GLY A 240 -14.79 -4.31 -9.26
N ALA A 241 -14.02 -4.84 -8.32
CA ALA A 241 -13.55 -6.22 -8.32
C ALA A 241 -14.67 -7.26 -8.17
N ASN A 242 -15.86 -6.84 -7.71
CA ASN A 242 -17.03 -7.70 -7.50
C ASN A 242 -16.69 -8.95 -6.66
N ASN A 243 -15.92 -8.75 -5.60
CA ASN A 243 -15.31 -9.79 -4.79
C ASN A 243 -15.70 -9.72 -3.30
N GLN A 244 -16.55 -8.75 -2.91
CA GLN A 244 -17.07 -8.67 -1.54
C GLN A 244 -18.15 -9.72 -1.32
N GLU A 245 -17.79 -10.80 -0.64
CA GLU A 245 -18.68 -11.88 -0.26
C GLU A 245 -19.20 -11.73 1.18
N TYR A 246 -18.32 -11.35 2.12
CA TYR A 246 -18.60 -11.31 3.56
C TYR A 246 -18.40 -9.90 4.14
N PRO A 247 -19.32 -8.95 3.88
CA PRO A 247 -19.30 -7.64 4.54
C PRO A 247 -19.50 -7.78 6.05
N SER A 248 -18.52 -7.29 6.83
CA SER A 248 -18.54 -7.33 8.28
C SER A 248 -19.17 -6.06 8.87
N GLN A 249 -19.85 -6.21 10.01
CA GLN A 249 -20.28 -5.09 10.85
C GLN A 249 -19.22 -4.79 11.92
N ILE A 250 -18.85 -3.52 12.03
CA ILE A 250 -17.96 -3.00 13.06
C ILE A 250 -18.60 -1.84 13.82
N ALA A 251 -17.98 -1.45 14.92
CA ALA A 251 -18.28 -0.23 15.66
C ALA A 251 -16.98 0.41 16.20
N PRO A 252 -16.98 1.70 16.54
CA PRO A 252 -15.88 2.30 17.31
C PRO A 252 -15.66 1.57 18.64
N LYS A 253 -14.41 1.23 18.95
CA LYS A 253 -14.08 0.55 20.21
C LYS A 253 -14.06 1.48 21.41
N ASP A 254 -13.58 2.70 21.20
CA ASP A 254 -13.30 3.69 22.24
C ASP A 254 -13.66 5.11 21.77
N SER A 255 -13.23 6.12 22.53
CA SER A 255 -13.51 7.54 22.24
C SER A 255 -12.65 8.13 21.13
N ASP A 256 -11.60 7.45 20.71
CA ASP A 256 -10.66 7.92 19.70
C ASP A 256 -11.18 7.61 18.29
N ALA A 257 -12.09 6.65 18.16
CA ALA A 257 -12.76 6.27 16.92
C ALA A 257 -14.16 6.88 16.73
N VAL A 258 -14.50 7.09 15.46
CA VAL A 258 -15.81 7.56 14.98
C VAL A 258 -16.25 6.67 13.82
N GLU A 259 -17.51 6.24 13.83
CA GLU A 259 -18.13 5.55 12.69
C GLU A 259 -18.30 6.53 11.52
N ILE A 260 -17.83 6.14 10.34
CA ILE A 260 -17.88 6.98 9.13
C ILE A 260 -18.75 6.37 8.03
N PHE A 261 -19.07 5.08 8.12
CA PHE A 261 -19.91 4.41 7.14
C PHE A 261 -20.86 3.46 7.84
N SER A 262 -22.08 3.34 7.31
CA SER A 262 -23.07 2.37 7.77
C SER A 262 -23.80 1.69 6.60
N TYR A 263 -24.21 0.44 6.77
CA TYR A 263 -24.96 -0.26 5.73
C TYR A 263 -26.37 0.33 5.58
N ASN A 264 -26.76 0.61 4.33
CA ASN A 264 -28.00 1.32 4.00
C ASN A 264 -29.25 0.70 4.66
N GLY A 265 -30.08 1.57 5.21
CA GLY A 265 -31.30 1.20 5.92
C GLY A 265 -31.06 0.53 7.28
N THR A 266 -29.85 0.63 7.83
CA THR A 266 -29.47 0.11 9.16
C THR A 266 -28.64 1.13 9.93
N ALA A 267 -28.24 0.78 11.15
CA ALA A 267 -27.21 1.49 11.92
C ALA A 267 -26.00 0.57 12.17
N TRP A 268 -25.69 -0.29 11.18
CA TRP A 268 -24.59 -1.24 11.26
C TRP A 268 -23.36 -0.60 10.60
N GLY A 269 -22.34 -0.29 11.40
CA GLY A 269 -21.11 0.31 10.91
C GLY A 269 -20.35 -0.57 9.90
N ALA A 270 -19.83 0.05 8.86
CA ALA A 270 -19.04 -0.56 7.79
C ALA A 270 -17.61 0.02 7.71
N GLY A 271 -17.38 1.16 8.37
CA GLY A 271 -16.07 1.81 8.41
C GLY A 271 -15.97 2.78 9.57
N ILE A 272 -14.75 2.97 10.07
CA ILE A 272 -14.43 3.93 11.11
C ILE A 272 -13.21 4.78 10.71
N ARG A 273 -13.06 5.91 11.38
CA ARG A 273 -11.79 6.63 11.45
C ARG A 273 -11.40 6.88 12.90
N SER A 274 -10.11 6.96 13.21
CA SER A 274 -9.65 7.26 14.58
C SER A 274 -8.44 8.19 14.60
N VAL A 275 -8.28 8.91 15.71
CA VAL A 275 -7.05 9.63 16.03
C VAL A 275 -6.57 9.13 17.39
N ASP A 276 -5.52 8.33 17.41
CA ASP A 276 -5.00 7.77 18.66
C ASP A 276 -4.58 8.91 19.60
N SER A 277 -5.13 8.93 20.81
CA SER A 277 -4.92 10.01 21.76
C SER A 277 -3.51 10.05 22.37
N VAL A 278 -2.69 9.02 22.14
CA VAL A 278 -1.33 8.88 22.66
C VAL A 278 -0.28 9.21 21.59
N SER A 279 -0.31 8.51 20.45
CA SER A 279 0.65 8.67 19.34
C SER A 279 0.26 9.80 18.40
N GLY A 280 -1.03 10.12 18.30
CA GLY A 280 -1.58 11.05 17.31
C GLY A 280 -1.73 10.46 15.91
N ALA A 281 -1.44 9.16 15.73
CA ALA A 281 -1.65 8.46 14.46
C ALA A 281 -3.12 8.47 14.07
N LYS A 282 -3.39 8.61 12.77
CA LYS A 282 -4.74 8.55 12.24
C LYS A 282 -4.98 7.28 11.45
N ILE A 283 -6.21 6.77 11.55
CA ILE A 283 -6.62 5.57 10.84
C ILE A 283 -7.92 5.81 10.11
N VAL A 284 -8.00 5.32 8.88
CA VAL A 284 -9.25 5.01 8.19
C VAL A 284 -9.30 3.50 8.01
N TYR A 285 -10.35 2.85 8.53
CA TYR A 285 -10.53 1.40 8.41
C TYR A 285 -11.90 1.10 7.79
N LEU A 286 -11.89 0.35 6.69
CA LEU A 286 -13.09 -0.17 6.03
C LEU A 286 -13.19 -1.68 6.25
N ALA A 287 -14.30 -2.16 6.81
CA ALA A 287 -14.56 -3.58 7.04
C ALA A 287 -15.09 -4.31 5.79
N PHE A 288 -14.71 -3.80 4.63
CA PHE A 288 -14.98 -4.31 3.29
C PHE A 288 -13.80 -3.97 2.38
N GLY A 289 -13.67 -4.65 1.25
CA GLY A 289 -12.66 -4.40 0.24
C GLY A 289 -12.97 -3.11 -0.54
N TYR A 290 -12.04 -2.15 -0.50
CA TYR A 290 -12.13 -0.90 -1.25
C TYR A 290 -12.17 -1.15 -2.76
N GLU A 291 -11.48 -2.18 -3.24
CA GLU A 291 -11.51 -2.65 -4.63
C GLU A 291 -12.91 -3.08 -5.09
N ALA A 292 -13.80 -3.43 -4.14
CA ALA A 292 -15.15 -3.88 -4.43
C ALA A 292 -16.13 -2.73 -4.71
N ILE A 293 -15.80 -1.48 -4.35
CA ILE A 293 -16.61 -0.30 -4.67
C ILE A 293 -16.81 -0.29 -6.19
N ASP A 294 -18.04 -0.19 -6.65
CA ASP A 294 -18.45 -0.54 -8.01
C ASP A 294 -18.31 0.61 -9.03
N ASN A 295 -17.77 1.74 -8.59
CA ASN A 295 -17.64 2.98 -9.35
C ASN A 295 -16.28 3.67 -9.12
N ALA A 296 -15.59 4.00 -10.21
CA ALA A 296 -14.29 4.69 -10.15
C ALA A 296 -14.32 6.09 -9.54
N ASP A 297 -15.37 6.88 -9.78
CA ASP A 297 -15.52 8.22 -9.21
C ASP A 297 -15.69 8.13 -7.68
N ASP A 298 -16.50 7.18 -7.20
CA ASP A 298 -16.70 6.95 -5.76
C ASP A 298 -15.41 6.47 -5.07
N ARG A 299 -14.63 5.60 -5.74
CA ARG A 299 -13.27 5.24 -5.30
C ARG A 299 -12.38 6.49 -5.20
N ALA A 300 -12.30 7.29 -6.27
CA ALA A 300 -11.47 8.49 -6.29
C ALA A 300 -11.86 9.50 -5.19
N ASP A 301 -13.16 9.72 -4.98
CA ASP A 301 -13.67 10.63 -3.95
C ASP A 301 -13.34 10.13 -2.53
N LEU A 302 -13.54 8.84 -2.25
CA LEU A 302 -13.17 8.25 -0.95
C LEU A 302 -11.66 8.27 -0.72
N MET A 303 -10.85 7.89 -1.71
CA MET A 303 -9.39 7.93 -1.60
C MET A 303 -8.91 9.35 -1.29
N LYS A 304 -9.46 10.33 -1.99
CA LYS A 304 -9.11 11.74 -1.79
C LYS A 304 -9.46 12.21 -0.38
N SER A 305 -10.69 12.00 0.07
CA SER A 305 -11.14 12.45 1.39
C SER A 305 -10.38 11.75 2.51
N ALA A 306 -10.15 10.44 2.40
CA ALA A 306 -9.37 9.66 3.36
C ALA A 306 -7.93 10.20 3.46
N ILE A 307 -7.21 10.32 2.35
CA ILE A 307 -5.81 10.78 2.37
C ILE A 307 -5.70 12.25 2.78
N TYR A 308 -6.66 13.10 2.41
CA TYR A 308 -6.65 14.50 2.84
C TYR A 308 -6.84 14.62 4.35
N TRP A 309 -7.73 13.82 4.93
CA TRP A 309 -7.95 13.80 6.36
C TRP A 309 -6.76 13.22 7.14
N LEU A 310 -6.18 12.11 6.66
CA LEU A 310 -4.98 11.52 7.27
C LEU A 310 -3.84 12.56 7.31
N LYS A 311 -3.59 13.23 6.18
CA LYS A 311 -2.46 14.16 6.02
C LYS A 311 -2.72 15.62 6.45
N ASP A 312 -3.88 15.93 7.04
CA ASP A 312 -4.31 17.31 7.35
C ASP A 312 -4.26 18.26 6.15
N ILE A 313 -4.54 17.76 4.95
CA ILE A 313 -4.58 18.57 3.72
C ILE A 313 -5.92 19.30 3.66
N LEU A 314 -5.90 20.58 4.03
CA LEU A 314 -7.09 21.44 3.96
C LEU A 314 -7.39 21.89 2.52
N PHE A 315 -6.36 22.16 1.70
CA PHE A 315 -6.45 22.49 0.28
C PHE A 315 -5.10 22.21 -0.44
N LYS A 316 -5.08 21.38 -1.50
CA LYS A 316 -3.92 21.27 -2.42
C LYS A 316 -3.94 22.43 -3.43
N ASN A 317 -3.67 23.65 -2.96
CA ASN A 317 -3.58 24.86 -3.80
C ASN A 317 -2.16 25.45 -3.86
N GLY A 318 -1.13 24.66 -3.48
CA GLY A 318 0.28 25.07 -3.57
C GLY A 318 0.74 26.01 -2.46
N PHE A 319 -0.05 26.22 -1.41
CA PHE A 319 0.32 27.06 -0.24
C PHE A 319 0.93 26.28 0.94
N GLU A 320 1.18 24.98 0.79
CA GLU A 320 1.70 24.10 1.86
C GLU A 320 3.13 24.44 2.29
N SER A 321 3.86 25.30 1.56
CA SER A 321 5.24 25.70 1.87
C SER A 321 5.37 26.76 2.98
N GLY A 322 4.25 27.33 3.45
CA GLY A 322 4.29 28.42 4.45
C GLY A 322 4.98 29.70 3.96
N ASP A 323 5.28 29.81 2.66
CA ASP A 323 5.91 30.99 2.07
C ASP A 323 4.88 32.12 1.91
N THR A 324 4.91 33.06 2.86
CA THR A 324 4.08 34.27 2.83
C THR A 324 4.77 35.45 2.14
N SER A 325 5.92 35.27 1.50
CA SER A 325 6.68 36.36 0.87
C SER A 325 5.91 37.10 -0.23
N GLY A 326 4.93 36.43 -0.85
CA GLY A 326 4.02 37.02 -1.85
C GLY A 326 2.96 37.99 -1.29
N TRP A 327 2.78 38.08 0.04
CA TRP A 327 1.75 38.94 0.66
C TRP A 327 2.27 40.32 1.07
N SER A 328 3.53 40.65 0.77
CA SER A 328 4.17 41.88 1.26
C SER A 328 4.14 43.09 0.31
N ASN A 329 3.34 43.08 -0.76
CA ASN A 329 3.20 44.26 -1.61
C ASN A 329 1.79 44.44 -2.16
N GLU A 330 0.88 44.96 -1.34
CA GLU A 330 0.04 46.09 -1.75
C GLU A 330 -0.13 47.01 -0.52
N THR A 331 0.64 48.09 -0.49
CA THR A 331 0.29 49.28 0.31
C THR A 331 -0.36 50.30 -0.64
N PRO A 332 -1.43 50.98 -0.20
CA PRO A 332 -2.35 51.73 -1.07
C PRO A 332 -1.75 52.97 -1.74
#